data_AF-A0A3M1SMT5-F1
#
_entry.id   AF-A0A3M1SMT5-F1
#
_cell.length_a   1.000
_cell.length_b   1.000
_cell.length_c   1.000
_cell.angle_alpha   90.00
_cell.angle_beta   90.00
_cell.angle_gamma   90.00
#
_symmetry.space_group_name_H-M   'P 1'
#
loop_
_entity.id
_entity.type
_entity.pdbx_description
1 polymer ?
#
loop_
_entity_poly.entity_id
_entity_poly.type
_entity_poly.pdbx_seq_one_letter_code
_entity_poly.pdbx_strand_id
1 'polypeptide(L)'
;MKPVPPEIIFGGLKEALKLWAVFLFSWSFFKKEGRRGLVLSVLAGFLLSAVCSVILIKGMTSSSFSLVLEKSTGYSFGVLYLISLFLFVHYSGTDLLGPLKGAFSRGGIGHFFVFMLSALYFFPDVSGGLIYLGDQVRLSEGYERVFVFLGGLMVSLLALVMITTRGRGGRVFGSFTGMFDAPQLLLFFSLLKLLTGGVGGVGDITLVPTVQAGIMKLIHDMVHQTFVLVMVPDHMILSTTTWNFVGFIFRETFALYLSLVVLFLPLFVVMRAYVAAPVEAPMEFPTKAERRKYIKSVKNERLLKSIPAVVFLVIILGVWLSQKGEDLSRLYNPEPQPLVAESGELRIPISTPSGDLRDGMLHKYSVEVDGDTVRIMVMKRPDGSLSVMLDACEICPPEGYAQGEGHLVCLYCRTPIAFDTLGKRGGCNPIPVSALIGESEITIKVSDIEKEWIKVKTGGSKDVLR
;
A
#
# COMPACT_ATOMS: atom_id res chain seq x y z
N MET A 1 -31.93 -19.83 2.18
CA MET A 1 -30.64 -19.34 1.65
C MET A 1 -30.14 -18.24 2.55
N LYS A 2 -28.92 -18.34 3.10
CA LYS A 2 -28.30 -17.21 3.82
C LYS A 2 -28.00 -16.11 2.80
N PRO A 3 -28.24 -14.82 3.11
CA PRO A 3 -27.92 -13.74 2.19
C PRO A 3 -26.43 -13.78 1.80
N VAL A 4 -26.14 -13.47 0.54
CA VAL A 4 -24.76 -13.34 0.07
C VAL A 4 -24.20 -12.06 0.67
N PRO A 5 -23.04 -12.11 1.35
CA PRO A 5 -22.38 -10.91 1.86
C PRO A 5 -22.12 -9.92 0.73
N PRO A 6 -22.42 -8.62 0.91
CA PRO A 6 -22.23 -7.61 -0.11
C PRO A 6 -20.77 -7.54 -0.60
N GLU A 7 -19.80 -7.86 0.26
CA GLU A 7 -18.37 -7.86 -0.05
C GLU A 7 -18.02 -8.81 -1.21
N ILE A 8 -18.69 -9.96 -1.31
CA ILE A 8 -18.46 -10.94 -2.38
C ILE A 8 -18.98 -10.39 -3.71
N ILE A 9 -20.14 -9.73 -3.68
CA ILE A 9 -20.76 -9.12 -4.86
C ILE A 9 -19.89 -7.95 -5.35
N PHE A 10 -19.44 -7.09 -4.43
CA PHE A 10 -18.55 -5.98 -4.75
C PHE A 10 -17.19 -6.45 -5.26
N GLY A 11 -16.61 -7.51 -4.66
CA GLY A 11 -15.36 -8.11 -5.12
C GLY A 11 -15.47 -8.66 -6.55
N GLY A 12 -16.52 -9.42 -6.85
CA GLY A 12 -16.74 -9.96 -8.19
C GLY A 12 -16.97 -8.86 -9.24
N LEU A 13 -17.75 -7.84 -8.89
CA LEU A 13 -18.00 -6.69 -9.76
C LEU A 13 -16.72 -5.87 -10.02
N LYS A 14 -15.91 -5.63 -8.97
CA LYS A 14 -14.62 -4.93 -9.05
C LYS A 14 -13.68 -5.61 -10.05
N GLU A 15 -13.48 -6.92 -9.89
CA GLU A 15 -12.62 -7.71 -10.79
C GLU A 15 -13.14 -7.74 -12.22
N ALA A 16 -14.45 -7.90 -12.38
CA ALA A 16 -15.07 -7.94 -13.69
C ALA A 16 -14.97 -6.58 -14.42
N LEU A 17 -15.16 -5.46 -13.72
CA LEU A 17 -15.00 -4.11 -14.25
C LEU A 17 -13.54 -3.82 -14.63
N LYS A 18 -12.58 -4.30 -13.83
CA LYS A 18 -11.15 -4.19 -14.12
C LYS A 18 -10.78 -4.92 -15.40
N LEU A 19 -11.16 -6.19 -15.52
CA LEU A 19 -10.93 -6.98 -16.73
C LEU A 19 -11.57 -6.34 -17.97
N TRP A 20 -12.81 -5.86 -17.81
CA TRP A 20 -13.55 -5.14 -18.83
C TRP A 20 -12.80 -3.89 -19.31
N ALA A 21 -12.33 -3.06 -18.39
CA ALA A 21 -11.60 -1.84 -18.70
C ALA A 21 -10.28 -2.15 -19.43
N VAL A 22 -9.47 -3.08 -18.94
CA VAL A 22 -8.18 -3.41 -19.59
C VAL A 22 -8.39 -3.91 -21.01
N PHE A 23 -9.36 -4.80 -21.23
CA PHE A 23 -9.62 -5.35 -22.56
C PHE A 23 -10.19 -4.30 -23.51
N LEU A 24 -11.16 -3.50 -23.06
CA LEU A 24 -11.81 -2.49 -23.90
C LEU A 24 -10.82 -1.41 -24.37
N PHE A 25 -9.99 -0.91 -23.45
CA PHE A 25 -8.98 0.10 -23.76
C PHE A 25 -7.88 -0.47 -24.65
N SER A 26 -7.41 -1.70 -24.38
CA SER A 26 -6.43 -2.38 -25.24
C SER A 26 -6.98 -2.62 -26.65
N TRP A 27 -8.21 -3.11 -26.77
CA TRP A 27 -8.86 -3.34 -28.07
C TRP A 27 -9.01 -2.05 -28.86
N SER A 28 -9.48 -0.98 -28.22
CA SER A 28 -9.67 0.31 -28.87
C SER A 28 -8.34 0.93 -29.31
N PHE A 29 -7.31 0.88 -28.45
CA PHE A 29 -5.97 1.36 -28.76
C PHE A 29 -5.34 0.60 -29.94
N PHE A 30 -5.30 -0.73 -29.89
CA PHE A 30 -4.70 -1.52 -30.97
C PHE A 30 -5.50 -1.47 -32.27
N LYS A 31 -6.82 -1.25 -32.20
CA LYS A 31 -7.64 -1.00 -33.39
C LYS A 31 -7.29 0.32 -34.06
N LYS A 32 -7.04 1.38 -33.28
CA LYS A 32 -6.59 2.69 -33.78
C LYS A 32 -5.21 2.60 -34.43
N GLU A 33 -4.28 1.88 -33.81
CA GLU A 33 -2.91 1.65 -34.31
C GLU A 33 -2.83 0.67 -35.50
N GLY A 34 -3.96 0.10 -35.95
CA GLY A 34 -3.99 -0.89 -37.03
C GLY A 34 -3.40 -2.26 -36.65
N ARG A 35 -3.06 -2.50 -35.37
CA ARG A 35 -2.40 -3.71 -34.87
C ARG A 35 -3.35 -4.64 -34.11
N ARG A 36 -4.49 -4.98 -34.72
CA ARG A 36 -5.55 -5.80 -34.07
C ARG A 36 -5.06 -7.15 -33.51
N GLY A 37 -4.02 -7.74 -34.10
CA GLY A 37 -3.43 -8.98 -33.62
C GLY A 37 -2.91 -8.90 -32.17
N LEU A 38 -2.46 -7.73 -31.70
CA LEU A 38 -1.93 -7.58 -30.33
C LEU A 38 -3.01 -7.76 -29.26
N VAL A 39 -4.29 -7.61 -29.61
CA VAL A 39 -5.41 -7.91 -28.69
C VAL A 39 -5.43 -9.40 -28.32
N LEU A 40 -5.06 -10.28 -29.25
CA LEU A 40 -4.95 -11.72 -28.98
C LEU A 40 -3.82 -12.01 -27.98
N SER A 41 -2.73 -11.23 -28.00
CA SER A 41 -1.66 -11.35 -27.01
C SER A 41 -2.11 -10.96 -25.60
N VAL A 42 -3.00 -9.96 -25.48
CA VAL A 42 -3.60 -9.60 -24.18
C VAL A 42 -4.46 -10.74 -23.65
N LEU A 43 -5.30 -11.33 -24.50
CA LEU A 43 -6.12 -12.50 -24.14
C LEU A 43 -5.27 -13.71 -23.77
N ALA A 44 -4.22 -14.00 -24.55
CA ALA A 44 -3.30 -15.09 -24.26
C ALA A 44 -2.62 -14.90 -22.90
N GLY A 45 -2.21 -13.67 -22.55
CA GLY A 45 -1.61 -13.36 -21.25
C GLY A 45 -2.59 -13.57 -20.09
N PHE A 46 -3.86 -13.17 -20.27
CA PHE A 46 -4.93 -13.45 -19.30
C PHE A 46 -5.18 -14.96 -19.14
N LEU A 47 -5.30 -15.71 -20.25
CA LEU A 47 -5.53 -17.16 -20.20
C LEU A 47 -4.38 -17.90 -19.54
N LEU A 48 -3.12 -17.53 -19.86
CA LEU A 48 -1.95 -18.10 -19.19
C LEU A 48 -2.00 -17.81 -17.69
N SER A 49 -2.33 -16.57 -17.31
CA SER A 49 -2.46 -16.19 -15.90
C SER A 49 -3.47 -17.09 -15.18
N ALA A 50 -4.66 -17.29 -15.75
CA ALA A 50 -5.68 -18.15 -15.18
C ALA A 50 -5.23 -19.61 -15.03
N VAL A 51 -4.57 -20.18 -16.04
CA VAL A 51 -4.04 -21.55 -15.99
C VAL A 51 -2.95 -21.68 -14.93
N CYS A 52 -1.98 -20.76 -14.91
CA CYS A 52 -0.90 -20.74 -13.92
C CYS A 52 -1.43 -20.59 -12.50
N SER A 53 -2.41 -19.72 -12.27
CA SER A 53 -3.04 -19.54 -10.96
C SER A 53 -3.65 -20.84 -10.43
N VAL A 54 -4.38 -21.58 -11.28
CA VAL A 54 -4.99 -22.86 -10.89
C VAL A 54 -3.94 -23.92 -10.52
N ILE A 55 -2.84 -23.98 -11.27
CA ILE A 55 -1.75 -24.94 -11.01
C ILE A 55 -1.04 -24.61 -9.69
N LEU A 56 -0.70 -23.34 -9.47
CA LEU A 56 0.09 -22.91 -8.30
C LEU A 56 -0.71 -23.02 -7.00
N ILE A 57 -2.01 -22.71 -7.01
CA ILE A 57 -2.88 -22.86 -5.83
C ILE A 57 -2.99 -24.32 -5.38
N LYS A 58 -2.88 -25.29 -6.30
CA LYS A 58 -2.86 -26.72 -5.95
C LYS A 58 -1.52 -27.18 -5.36
N GLY A 59 -0.43 -26.46 -5.64
CA GLY A 59 0.94 -26.90 -5.32
C GLY A 59 1.60 -26.22 -4.12
N MET A 60 1.09 -25.08 -3.64
CA MET A 60 1.73 -24.28 -2.58
C MET A 60 0.88 -24.22 -1.29
N THR A 61 1.55 -24.11 -0.14
CA THR A 61 0.89 -23.80 1.14
C THR A 61 0.30 -22.37 1.10
N SER A 62 -0.92 -22.20 1.63
CA SER A 62 -1.71 -20.96 1.48
C SER A 62 -1.03 -19.71 2.04
N SER A 63 -0.22 -19.84 3.09
CA SER A 63 0.46 -18.71 3.74
C SER A 63 1.62 -18.13 2.92
N SER A 64 2.48 -18.99 2.35
CA SER A 64 3.64 -18.55 1.55
C SER A 64 3.21 -17.96 0.20
N PHE A 65 2.16 -18.52 -0.40
CA PHE A 65 1.65 -18.05 -1.68
C PHE A 65 1.01 -16.66 -1.57
N SER A 66 0.27 -16.39 -0.49
CA SER A 66 -0.38 -15.09 -0.25
C SER A 66 0.64 -13.94 -0.15
N LEU A 67 1.78 -14.17 0.50
CA LEU A 67 2.86 -13.18 0.62
C LEU A 67 3.57 -12.89 -0.71
N VAL A 68 3.75 -13.92 -1.55
CA VAL A 68 4.28 -13.76 -2.91
C VAL A 68 3.30 -12.97 -3.76
N LEU A 69 2.00 -13.24 -3.59
CA LEU A 69 0.95 -12.57 -4.33
C LEU A 69 0.90 -11.06 -4.04
N GLU A 70 0.94 -10.69 -2.76
CA GLU A 70 0.96 -9.29 -2.32
C GLU A 70 2.10 -8.52 -2.99
N LYS A 71 3.32 -9.06 -2.92
CA LYS A 71 4.50 -8.46 -3.57
C LYS A 71 4.35 -8.40 -5.09
N SER A 72 3.84 -9.44 -5.71
CA SER A 72 3.67 -9.50 -7.17
C SER A 72 2.67 -8.46 -7.69
N THR A 73 1.64 -8.15 -6.91
CA THR A 73 0.68 -7.08 -7.23
C THR A 73 1.39 -5.72 -7.24
N GLY A 74 2.19 -5.42 -6.21
CA GLY A 74 3.00 -4.20 -6.16
C GLY A 74 4.04 -4.09 -7.30
N TYR A 75 4.71 -5.19 -7.65
CA TYR A 75 5.66 -5.22 -8.78
C TYR A 75 4.99 -4.97 -10.11
N SER A 76 3.81 -5.55 -10.35
CA SER A 76 3.08 -5.32 -11.60
C SER A 76 2.67 -3.85 -11.78
N PHE A 77 2.27 -3.16 -10.70
CA PHE A 77 2.06 -1.72 -10.68
C PHE A 77 3.35 -0.96 -11.03
N GLY A 78 4.44 -1.24 -10.30
CA GLY A 78 5.72 -0.55 -10.47
C GLY A 78 6.28 -0.70 -11.88
N VAL A 79 6.23 -1.90 -12.46
CA VAL A 79 6.69 -2.16 -13.83
C VAL A 79 5.88 -1.36 -14.85
N LEU A 80 4.56 -1.33 -14.75
CA LEU A 80 3.72 -0.54 -15.66
C LEU A 80 3.99 0.97 -15.55
N TYR A 81 4.11 1.47 -14.32
CA TYR A 81 4.40 2.86 -14.06
C TYR A 81 5.77 3.27 -14.63
N LEU A 82 6.81 2.47 -14.40
CA LEU A 82 8.15 2.73 -14.93
C LEU A 82 8.21 2.65 -16.47
N ILE A 83 7.53 1.68 -17.09
CA ILE A 83 7.45 1.60 -18.56
C ILE A 83 6.70 2.83 -19.10
N SER A 84 5.64 3.30 -18.43
CA SER A 84 4.94 4.52 -18.81
C SER A 84 5.87 5.74 -18.80
N LEU A 85 6.64 5.94 -17.73
CA LEU A 85 7.63 7.02 -17.64
C LEU A 85 8.67 6.93 -18.76
N PHE A 86 9.22 5.73 -18.99
CA PHE A 86 10.17 5.48 -20.08
C PHE A 86 9.58 5.87 -21.44
N LEU A 87 8.33 5.48 -21.72
CA LEU A 87 7.67 5.80 -22.98
C LEU A 87 7.37 7.29 -23.12
N PHE A 88 7.03 8.01 -22.06
CA PHE A 88 6.88 9.46 -22.16
C PHE A 88 8.20 10.16 -22.51
N VAL A 89 9.33 9.72 -21.93
CA VAL A 89 10.65 10.24 -22.31
C VAL A 89 10.93 9.92 -23.78
N HIS A 90 10.62 8.71 -24.23
CA HIS A 90 10.74 8.35 -25.64
C HIS A 90 9.92 9.27 -26.57
N TYR A 91 8.66 9.52 -26.21
CA TYR A 91 7.74 10.38 -26.96
C TYR A 91 8.06 11.87 -26.86
N SER A 92 8.89 12.28 -25.88
CA SER A 92 9.38 13.66 -25.76
C SER A 92 10.49 14.00 -26.76
N GLY A 93 11.00 13.01 -27.51
CA GLY A 93 11.99 13.18 -28.58
C GLY A 93 13.34 12.53 -28.30
N THR A 94 13.53 11.92 -27.12
CA THR A 94 14.74 11.15 -26.82
C THR A 94 14.57 9.71 -27.33
N ASP A 95 15.34 9.28 -28.32
CA ASP A 95 15.25 7.89 -28.79
C ASP A 95 15.86 6.90 -27.79
N LEU A 96 15.05 6.46 -26.84
CA LEU A 96 15.42 5.43 -25.86
C LEU A 96 15.32 4.00 -26.41
N LEU A 97 14.61 3.78 -27.53
CA LEU A 97 14.43 2.45 -28.11
C LEU A 97 15.57 2.11 -29.07
N GLY A 98 16.16 3.11 -29.74
CA GLY A 98 17.32 2.95 -30.62
C GLY A 98 17.18 1.73 -31.56
N PRO A 99 18.11 0.75 -31.53
CA PRO A 99 18.07 -0.41 -32.42
C PRO A 99 16.89 -1.36 -32.15
N LEU A 100 16.28 -1.31 -30.97
CA LEU A 100 15.11 -2.13 -30.61
C LEU A 100 13.82 -1.65 -31.30
N LYS A 101 13.80 -0.43 -31.85
CA LYS A 101 12.62 0.13 -32.55
C LYS A 101 12.19 -0.77 -33.72
N GLY A 102 13.15 -1.29 -34.49
CA GLY A 102 12.91 -2.25 -35.57
C GLY A 102 12.55 -3.66 -35.08
N ALA A 103 13.00 -4.03 -33.88
CA ALA A 103 12.64 -5.29 -33.24
C ALA A 103 11.17 -5.29 -32.80
N PHE A 104 10.69 -4.19 -32.20
CA PHE A 104 9.28 -4.00 -31.83
C PHE A 104 8.33 -3.78 -33.04
N SER A 105 8.86 -3.40 -34.20
CA SER A 105 8.07 -3.31 -35.45
C SER A 105 7.94 -4.65 -36.17
N ARG A 106 8.87 -5.60 -35.97
CA ARG A 106 8.74 -6.99 -36.42
C ARG A 106 7.77 -7.71 -35.50
N GLY A 107 6.61 -8.10 -36.03
CA GLY A 107 5.42 -8.48 -35.25
C GLY A 107 5.67 -9.38 -34.03
N GLY A 108 6.52 -10.41 -34.15
CA GLY A 108 6.72 -11.41 -33.08
C GLY A 108 7.15 -10.86 -31.72
N ILE A 109 8.07 -9.88 -31.68
CA ILE A 109 8.58 -9.33 -30.40
C ILE A 109 7.54 -8.45 -29.73
N GLY A 110 6.80 -7.66 -30.50
CA GLY A 110 5.67 -6.86 -29.99
C GLY A 110 4.58 -7.75 -29.37
N HIS A 111 4.25 -8.86 -30.03
CA HIS A 111 3.30 -9.85 -29.50
C HIS A 111 3.79 -10.48 -28.19
N PHE A 112 5.06 -10.86 -28.11
CA PHE A 112 5.67 -11.43 -26.89
C PHE A 112 5.67 -10.43 -25.73
N PHE A 113 6.04 -9.16 -25.99
CA PHE A 113 6.07 -8.14 -24.95
C PHE A 113 4.68 -7.82 -24.41
N VAL A 114 3.68 -7.63 -25.28
CA VAL A 114 2.28 -7.40 -24.87
C VAL A 114 1.75 -8.62 -24.09
N PHE A 115 2.09 -9.82 -24.52
CA PHE A 115 1.73 -11.06 -23.81
C PHE A 115 2.33 -11.12 -22.40
N MET A 116 3.64 -10.89 -22.27
CA MET A 116 4.34 -10.88 -20.98
C MET A 116 3.81 -9.81 -20.04
N LEU A 117 3.58 -8.60 -20.55
CA LEU A 117 3.05 -7.50 -19.75
C LEU A 117 1.61 -7.78 -19.27
N SER A 118 0.80 -8.41 -20.12
CA SER A 118 -0.56 -8.82 -19.78
C SER A 118 -0.56 -9.94 -18.74
N ALA A 119 0.34 -10.93 -18.87
CA ALA A 119 0.50 -11.99 -17.88
C ALA A 119 0.93 -11.44 -16.52
N LEU A 120 1.92 -10.52 -16.51
CA LEU A 120 2.37 -9.84 -15.29
C LEU A 120 1.24 -9.04 -14.63
N TYR A 121 0.38 -8.41 -15.42
CA TYR A 121 -0.75 -7.64 -14.91
C TYR A 121 -1.83 -8.51 -14.29
N PHE A 122 -2.29 -9.56 -14.99
CA PHE A 122 -3.44 -10.35 -14.57
C PHE A 122 -3.10 -11.42 -13.54
N PHE A 123 -1.89 -11.97 -13.55
CA PHE A 123 -1.52 -13.09 -12.68
C PHE A 123 -1.78 -12.87 -11.18
N PRO A 124 -1.39 -11.73 -10.57
CA PRO A 124 -1.65 -11.50 -9.15
C PRO A 124 -3.13 -11.37 -8.83
N ASP A 125 -3.91 -10.72 -9.71
CA ASP A 125 -5.34 -10.48 -9.47
C ASP A 125 -6.15 -11.78 -9.60
N VAL A 126 -5.89 -12.55 -10.66
CA VAL A 126 -6.59 -13.81 -10.91
C VAL A 126 -6.28 -14.82 -9.81
N SER A 127 -5.02 -14.91 -9.40
CA SER A 127 -4.59 -15.76 -8.29
C SER A 127 -5.23 -15.31 -6.97
N GLY A 128 -5.25 -14.01 -6.66
CA GLY A 128 -5.89 -13.48 -5.45
C GLY A 128 -7.40 -13.73 -5.42
N GLY A 129 -8.09 -13.50 -6.54
CA GLY A 129 -9.52 -13.80 -6.66
C GLY A 129 -9.84 -15.29 -6.47
N LEU A 130 -8.99 -16.19 -6.97
CA LEU A 130 -9.16 -17.64 -6.78
C LEU A 130 -8.93 -18.08 -5.33
N ILE A 131 -7.94 -17.50 -4.63
CA ILE A 131 -7.74 -17.76 -3.19
C ILE A 131 -8.94 -17.28 -2.39
N TYR A 132 -9.38 -16.04 -2.64
CA TYR A 132 -10.55 -15.47 -1.98
C TYR A 132 -11.79 -16.34 -2.16
N LEU A 133 -12.04 -16.82 -3.39
CA LEU A 133 -13.13 -17.76 -3.66
C LEU A 133 -12.96 -19.09 -2.92
N GLY A 134 -11.74 -19.62 -2.88
CA GLY A 134 -11.42 -20.84 -2.15
C GLY A 134 -11.69 -20.73 -0.64
N ASP A 135 -11.34 -19.60 -0.03
CA ASP A 135 -11.59 -19.34 1.38
C ASP A 135 -13.09 -19.17 1.66
N GLN A 136 -13.84 -18.53 0.76
CA GLN A 136 -15.29 -18.45 0.88
C GLN A 136 -15.97 -19.83 0.80
N VAL A 137 -15.50 -20.73 -0.06
CA VAL A 137 -16.02 -22.12 -0.14
C VAL A 137 -15.73 -22.89 1.16
N ARG A 138 -14.60 -22.65 1.81
CA ARG A 138 -14.27 -23.28 3.10
C ARG A 138 -15.10 -22.74 4.26
N LEU A 139 -15.38 -21.43 4.26
CA LEU A 139 -16.10 -20.73 5.32
C LEU A 139 -17.62 -20.86 5.22
N SER A 140 -18.14 -21.11 4.03
CA SER A 140 -19.57 -21.30 3.80
C SER A 140 -19.80 -22.62 3.09
N GLU A 141 -20.48 -23.55 3.77
CA GLU A 141 -20.88 -24.87 3.26
C GLU A 141 -21.86 -24.76 2.06
N GLY A 142 -21.47 -24.13 0.96
CA GLY A 142 -22.33 -23.92 -0.20
C GLY A 142 -21.65 -23.23 -1.38
N TYR A 143 -21.67 -23.90 -2.54
CA TYR A 143 -21.12 -23.42 -3.81
C TYR A 143 -21.87 -22.21 -4.40
N GLU A 144 -23.05 -21.86 -3.89
CA GLU A 144 -23.91 -20.79 -4.42
C GLU A 144 -23.22 -19.42 -4.48
N ARG A 145 -22.35 -19.11 -3.51
CA ARG A 145 -21.61 -17.84 -3.46
C ARG A 145 -20.52 -17.74 -4.55
N VAL A 146 -19.96 -18.87 -4.96
CA VAL A 146 -19.01 -18.95 -6.09
C VAL A 146 -19.73 -18.69 -7.40
N PHE A 147 -20.94 -19.23 -7.58
CA PHE A 147 -21.74 -18.98 -8.77
C PHE A 147 -22.17 -17.51 -8.92
N VAL A 148 -22.42 -16.79 -7.82
CA VAL A 148 -22.70 -15.34 -7.86
C VAL A 148 -21.48 -14.54 -8.31
N PHE A 149 -20.29 -14.84 -7.79
CA PHE A 149 -19.05 -14.18 -8.20
C PHE A 149 -18.71 -14.45 -9.68
N LEU A 150 -18.80 -15.71 -10.11
CA LEU A 150 -18.59 -16.11 -11.50
C LEU A 150 -19.66 -15.56 -12.45
N GLY A 151 -20.91 -15.46 -11.98
CA GLY A 151 -22.01 -14.83 -12.70
C GLY A 151 -21.76 -13.36 -12.99
N GLY A 152 -21.24 -12.60 -12.02
CA GLY A 152 -20.82 -11.20 -12.22
C GLY A 152 -19.73 -11.02 -13.28
N LEU A 153 -18.75 -11.92 -13.29
CA LEU A 153 -17.71 -11.99 -14.33
C LEU A 153 -18.30 -12.27 -15.72
N MET A 154 -19.20 -13.26 -15.83
CA MET A 154 -19.84 -13.61 -17.09
C MET A 154 -20.73 -12.50 -17.64
N VAL A 155 -21.54 -11.84 -16.80
CA VAL A 155 -22.41 -10.73 -17.20
C VAL A 155 -21.58 -9.55 -17.72
N SER A 156 -20.47 -9.25 -17.06
CA SER A 156 -19.56 -8.17 -17.48
C SER A 156 -18.85 -8.49 -18.81
N LEU A 157 -18.44 -9.75 -19.01
CA LEU A 157 -17.88 -10.22 -20.28
C LEU A 157 -18.92 -10.16 -21.42
N LEU A 158 -20.17 -10.53 -21.16
CA LEU A 158 -21.26 -10.42 -22.14
C LEU A 158 -21.57 -8.95 -22.48
N ALA A 159 -21.54 -8.06 -21.49
CA ALA A 159 -21.70 -6.62 -21.70
C ALA A 159 -20.55 -6.02 -22.54
N LEU A 160 -19.30 -6.45 -22.31
CA LEU A 160 -18.13 -6.10 -23.12
C LEU A 160 -18.31 -6.50 -24.58
N VAL A 161 -18.73 -7.75 -24.82
CA VAL A 161 -18.95 -8.29 -26.17
C VAL A 161 -20.07 -7.51 -26.86
N MET A 162 -21.19 -7.22 -26.17
CA MET A 162 -22.27 -6.42 -26.75
C MET A 162 -21.82 -5.00 -27.12
N ILE A 163 -21.04 -4.31 -26.28
CA ILE A 163 -20.61 -2.93 -26.55
C ILE A 163 -19.62 -2.86 -27.71
N THR A 164 -18.68 -3.81 -27.77
CA THR A 164 -17.67 -3.89 -28.84
C THR A 164 -18.26 -4.29 -30.19
N THR A 165 -19.33 -5.09 -30.20
CA THR A 165 -20.00 -5.57 -31.44
C THR A 165 -21.08 -4.62 -31.98
N ARG A 166 -21.78 -3.85 -31.13
CA ARG A 166 -22.99 -3.11 -31.55
C ARG A 166 -22.76 -1.73 -32.19
N GLY A 167 -21.53 -1.39 -32.58
CA GLY A 167 -21.20 -0.23 -33.44
C GLY A 167 -21.40 1.19 -32.87
N ARG A 168 -22.42 1.42 -32.01
CA ARG A 168 -22.69 2.71 -31.35
C ARG A 168 -21.74 2.97 -30.17
N GLY A 169 -21.42 1.95 -29.37
CA GLY A 169 -20.43 2.05 -28.28
C GLY A 169 -19.02 2.40 -28.79
N GLY A 170 -18.63 1.85 -29.95
CA GLY A 170 -17.33 2.09 -30.56
C GLY A 170 -17.05 3.54 -30.99
N ARG A 171 -18.08 4.36 -31.24
CA ARG A 171 -17.90 5.78 -31.63
C ARG A 171 -17.60 6.69 -30.43
N VAL A 172 -18.33 6.50 -29.33
CA VAL A 172 -18.12 7.25 -28.08
C VAL A 172 -16.79 6.85 -27.44
N PHE A 173 -16.52 5.53 -27.36
CA PHE A 173 -15.27 5.02 -26.79
C PHE A 173 -14.06 5.31 -27.67
N GLY A 174 -14.20 5.29 -29.00
CA GLY A 174 -13.11 5.62 -29.93
C GLY A 174 -12.65 7.08 -29.83
N SER A 175 -13.54 8.00 -29.45
CA SER A 175 -13.18 9.40 -29.21
C SER A 175 -12.41 9.57 -27.90
N PHE A 176 -12.79 8.85 -26.85
CA PHE A 176 -12.11 8.86 -25.55
C PHE A 176 -10.73 8.19 -25.61
N THR A 177 -10.62 7.02 -26.26
CA THR A 177 -9.34 6.35 -26.47
C THR A 177 -8.42 7.08 -27.45
N GLY A 178 -8.96 8.03 -28.22
CA GLY A 178 -8.16 8.97 -29.02
C GLY A 178 -7.13 9.75 -28.19
N MET A 179 -7.40 9.95 -26.90
CA MET A 179 -6.54 10.67 -25.94
C MET A 179 -5.40 9.82 -25.36
N PHE A 180 -5.39 8.51 -25.61
CA PHE A 180 -4.39 7.58 -25.06
C PHE A 180 -3.40 7.19 -26.15
N ASP A 181 -2.14 7.62 -26.00
CA ASP A 181 -1.01 6.93 -26.64
C ASP A 181 -0.49 5.83 -25.68
N ALA A 182 0.53 5.09 -26.08
CA ALA A 182 1.10 4.01 -25.28
C ALA A 182 1.49 4.41 -23.83
N PRO A 183 2.16 5.56 -23.56
CA PRO A 183 2.50 5.93 -22.19
C PRO A 183 1.27 6.17 -21.31
N GLN A 184 0.25 6.86 -21.82
CA GLN A 184 -0.99 7.14 -21.08
C GLN A 184 -1.79 5.86 -20.81
N LEU A 185 -1.81 4.93 -21.77
CA LEU A 185 -2.52 3.65 -21.61
C LEU A 185 -1.91 2.83 -20.47
N LEU A 186 -0.58 2.72 -20.43
CA LEU A 186 0.12 2.03 -19.34
C LEU A 186 -0.04 2.74 -18.00
N LEU A 187 -0.04 4.08 -18.00
CA LEU A 187 -0.31 4.86 -16.79
C LEU A 187 -1.73 4.57 -16.26
N PHE A 188 -2.72 4.52 -17.15
CA PHE A 188 -4.09 4.17 -16.80
C PHE A 188 -4.21 2.75 -16.23
N PHE A 189 -3.51 1.77 -16.82
CA PHE A 189 -3.47 0.42 -16.26
C PHE A 189 -2.75 0.37 -14.91
N SER A 190 -1.68 1.15 -14.71
CA SER A 190 -1.05 1.28 -13.40
C SER A 190 -2.01 1.85 -12.37
N LEU A 191 -2.82 2.86 -12.73
CA LEU A 191 -3.84 3.44 -11.85
C LEU A 191 -4.94 2.44 -11.51
N LEU A 192 -5.43 1.72 -12.52
CA LEU A 192 -6.45 0.71 -12.34
C LEU A 192 -5.94 -0.39 -11.40
N LYS A 193 -4.70 -0.84 -11.59
CA LYS A 193 -4.03 -1.80 -10.70
C LYS A 193 -3.87 -1.28 -9.28
N LEU A 194 -3.56 0.00 -9.14
CA LEU A 194 -3.36 0.67 -7.86
C LEU A 194 -4.65 0.81 -7.06
N LEU A 195 -5.76 1.17 -7.71
CA LEU A 195 -7.06 1.39 -7.07
C LEU A 195 -7.85 0.10 -6.86
N THR A 196 -7.65 -0.87 -7.76
CA THR A 196 -8.48 -2.08 -7.83
C THR A 196 -7.68 -3.38 -7.82
N GLY A 197 -6.38 -3.33 -7.52
CA GLY A 197 -5.56 -4.52 -7.29
C GLY A 197 -6.02 -5.25 -6.03
N GLY A 198 -5.90 -6.57 -6.05
CA GLY A 198 -6.26 -7.44 -4.91
C GLY A 198 -7.75 -7.72 -4.74
N VAL A 199 -8.06 -8.77 -3.98
CA VAL A 199 -9.42 -9.18 -3.63
C VAL A 199 -9.48 -9.62 -2.16
N GLY A 200 -10.37 -8.98 -1.38
CA GLY A 200 -10.75 -9.44 -0.04
C GLY A 200 -9.59 -9.50 0.96
N GLY A 201 -8.72 -8.49 0.98
CA GLY A 201 -7.53 -8.43 1.83
C GLY A 201 -6.30 -9.13 1.24
N VAL A 202 -6.47 -9.91 0.17
CA VAL A 202 -5.36 -10.62 -0.49
C VAL A 202 -4.84 -9.78 -1.65
N GLY A 203 -3.66 -9.20 -1.46
CA GLY A 203 -3.00 -8.37 -2.47
C GLY A 203 -3.67 -7.02 -2.73
N ASP A 204 -4.54 -6.56 -1.82
CA ASP A 204 -5.13 -5.22 -1.89
C ASP A 204 -4.00 -4.18 -1.77
N ILE A 205 -3.73 -3.47 -2.87
CA ILE A 205 -2.76 -2.38 -2.83
C ILE A 205 -3.46 -1.18 -2.21
N THR A 206 -3.12 -0.86 -0.98
CA THR A 206 -3.31 0.49 -0.48
C THR A 206 -2.14 1.32 -1.00
N LEU A 207 -2.46 2.31 -1.85
CA LEU A 207 -1.51 3.16 -2.57
C LEU A 207 -0.33 3.64 -1.72
N VAL A 208 -0.62 4.07 -0.49
CA VAL A 208 0.36 4.73 0.35
C VAL A 208 1.18 3.71 1.17
N PRO A 209 0.57 2.75 1.91
CA PRO A 209 1.34 1.75 2.66
C PRO A 209 2.29 0.91 1.82
N THR A 210 1.91 0.48 0.61
CA THR A 210 2.80 -0.36 -0.21
C THR A 210 4.03 0.41 -0.70
N VAL A 211 3.84 1.63 -1.20
CA VAL A 211 4.95 2.46 -1.67
C VAL A 211 5.82 2.92 -0.50
N GLN A 212 5.20 3.26 0.64
CA GLN A 212 5.90 3.56 1.88
C GLN A 212 6.74 2.39 2.37
N ALA A 213 6.19 1.17 2.40
CA ALA A 213 6.92 -0.02 2.86
C ALA A 213 8.12 -0.30 1.96
N GLY A 214 7.96 -0.15 0.64
CA GLY A 214 9.07 -0.26 -0.32
C GLY A 214 10.16 0.79 -0.08
N ILE A 215 9.78 2.05 0.12
CA ILE A 215 10.70 3.15 0.42
C ILE A 215 11.37 2.94 1.78
N MET A 216 10.63 2.56 2.81
CA MET A 216 11.14 2.33 4.15
C MET A 216 12.12 1.17 4.17
N LYS A 217 11.82 0.09 3.44
CA LYS A 217 12.76 -1.00 3.27
C LYS A 217 14.04 -0.56 2.56
N LEU A 218 13.92 0.22 1.48
CA LEU A 218 15.08 0.76 0.77
C LEU A 218 15.94 1.65 1.69
N ILE A 219 15.31 2.54 2.45
CA ILE A 219 15.97 3.40 3.44
C ILE A 219 16.66 2.55 4.50
N HIS A 220 15.95 1.58 5.07
CA HIS A 220 16.47 0.65 6.06
C HIS A 220 17.72 -0.06 5.54
N ASP A 221 17.63 -0.66 4.36
CA ASP A 221 18.72 -1.40 3.75
C ASP A 221 19.89 -0.47 3.43
N MET A 222 19.63 0.74 2.93
CA MET A 222 20.67 1.74 2.65
C MET A 222 21.40 2.17 3.93
N VAL A 223 20.67 2.46 5.00
CA VAL A 223 21.26 2.84 6.30
C VAL A 223 22.03 1.66 6.88
N HIS A 224 21.45 0.46 6.88
CA HIS A 224 22.11 -0.73 7.39
C HIS A 224 23.41 -1.03 6.63
N GLN A 225 23.38 -1.03 5.29
CA GLN A 225 24.56 -1.26 4.46
C GLN A 225 25.62 -0.16 4.65
N THR A 226 25.21 1.09 4.82
CA THR A 226 26.15 2.20 5.09
C THR A 226 26.86 2.00 6.43
N PHE A 227 26.13 1.60 7.48
CA PHE A 227 26.70 1.35 8.80
C PHE A 227 27.69 0.17 8.77
N VAL A 228 27.34 -0.91 8.07
CA VAL A 228 28.22 -2.07 7.87
C VAL A 228 29.48 -1.67 7.11
N LEU A 229 29.34 -0.90 6.02
CA LEU A 229 30.47 -0.52 5.15
C LEU A 229 31.43 0.47 5.80
N VAL A 230 30.91 1.42 6.58
CA VAL A 230 31.72 2.43 7.27
C VAL A 230 32.27 1.91 8.60
N MET A 231 31.84 0.72 9.05
CA MET A 231 32.17 0.15 10.37
C MET A 231 32.02 1.18 11.48
N VAL A 232 30.87 1.89 11.49
CA VAL A 232 30.61 2.98 12.44
C VAL A 232 30.74 2.42 13.87
N PRO A 233 31.72 2.86 14.67
CA PRO A 233 31.83 2.41 16.05
C PRO A 233 30.69 3.02 16.89
N ASP A 234 30.18 2.28 17.87
CA ASP A 234 29.15 2.72 18.81
C ASP A 234 29.69 3.82 19.78
N HIS A 235 30.04 4.99 19.25
CA HIS A 235 30.67 6.08 20.00
C HIS A 235 29.69 7.23 20.30
N MET A 236 29.70 7.74 21.54
CA MET A 236 28.74 8.69 22.10
C MET A 236 28.60 10.04 21.39
N ILE A 237 29.59 10.45 20.59
CA ILE A 237 29.62 11.77 19.90
C ILE A 237 28.89 11.71 18.55
N LEU A 238 28.84 10.54 17.91
CA LEU A 238 28.06 10.32 16.69
C LEU A 238 26.58 10.05 17.00
N SER A 239 26.22 9.78 18.26
CA SER A 239 24.95 9.13 18.58
C SER A 239 23.74 10.08 18.49
N THR A 240 23.73 11.24 19.15
CA THR A 240 22.47 12.01 19.24
C THR A 240 22.05 12.64 17.92
N THR A 241 22.95 13.34 17.22
CA THR A 241 22.60 14.00 15.95
C THR A 241 22.31 12.98 14.85
N THR A 242 23.14 11.93 14.72
CA THR A 242 22.98 10.91 13.68
C THR A 242 21.72 10.07 13.93
N TRP A 243 21.47 9.61 15.16
CA TRP A 243 20.26 8.86 15.47
C TRP A 243 18.99 9.71 15.40
N ASN A 244 19.05 11.01 15.69
CA ASN A 244 17.91 11.91 15.47
C ASN A 244 17.62 12.09 13.98
N PHE A 245 18.65 12.20 13.14
CA PHE A 245 18.50 12.29 11.68
C PHE A 245 17.98 10.99 11.07
N VAL A 246 18.56 9.85 11.44
CA VAL A 246 18.06 8.52 11.07
C VAL A 246 16.61 8.37 11.54
N GLY A 247 16.34 8.68 12.81
CA GLY A 247 14.99 8.66 13.38
C GLY A 247 14.01 9.55 12.62
N PHE A 248 14.43 10.70 12.09
CA PHE A 248 13.61 11.55 11.23
C PHE A 248 13.27 10.89 9.89
N ILE A 249 14.26 10.27 9.21
CA ILE A 249 14.06 9.57 7.93
C ILE A 249 13.13 8.36 8.09
N PHE A 250 13.20 7.67 9.23
CA PHE A 250 12.36 6.49 9.51
C PHE A 250 10.95 6.85 9.99
N ARG A 251 10.59 8.14 10.08
CA ARG A 251 9.20 8.53 10.38
C ARG A 251 8.28 8.12 9.24
N GLU A 252 7.10 7.63 9.58
CA GLU A 252 6.04 7.36 8.60
C GLU A 252 5.69 8.62 7.80
N THR A 253 5.67 9.78 8.44
CA THR A 253 5.43 11.07 7.77
C THR A 253 6.48 11.39 6.71
N PHE A 254 7.74 11.03 6.94
CA PHE A 254 8.78 11.18 5.94
C PHE A 254 8.53 10.24 4.74
N ALA A 255 8.26 8.95 5.01
CA ALA A 255 7.92 7.99 3.96
C ALA A 255 6.65 8.37 3.19
N LEU A 256 5.64 8.94 3.87
CA LEU A 256 4.43 9.49 3.26
C LEU A 256 4.77 10.56 2.23
N TYR A 257 5.49 11.61 2.63
CA TYR A 257 5.85 12.70 1.72
C TYR A 257 6.81 12.25 0.62
N LEU A 258 7.76 11.37 0.94
CA LEU A 258 8.70 10.84 -0.04
C LEU A 258 7.99 9.98 -1.09
N SER A 259 6.98 9.19 -0.72
CA SER A 259 6.17 8.42 -1.67
C SER A 259 5.45 9.32 -2.69
N LEU A 260 4.90 10.46 -2.24
CA LEU A 260 4.32 11.46 -3.13
C LEU A 260 5.38 12.02 -4.08
N VAL A 261 6.57 12.37 -3.57
CA VAL A 261 7.65 12.90 -4.42
C VAL A 261 8.06 11.86 -5.47
N VAL A 262 8.24 10.59 -5.08
CA VAL A 262 8.65 9.51 -5.98
C VAL A 262 7.60 9.22 -7.06
N LEU A 263 6.30 9.34 -6.75
CA LEU A 263 5.22 9.13 -7.72
C LEU A 263 4.89 10.38 -8.55
N PHE A 264 5.04 11.59 -8.01
CA PHE A 264 4.65 12.82 -8.71
C PHE A 264 5.81 13.41 -9.51
N LEU A 265 7.01 13.48 -8.94
CA LEU A 265 8.11 14.23 -9.53
C LEU A 265 8.55 13.66 -10.89
N PRO A 266 8.82 12.35 -11.04
CA PRO A 266 9.20 11.80 -12.34
C PRO A 266 8.11 12.00 -13.39
N LEU A 267 6.85 11.73 -13.02
CA LEU A 267 5.72 11.91 -13.92
C LEU A 267 5.57 13.39 -14.32
N PHE A 268 5.63 14.32 -13.38
CA PHE A 268 5.53 15.76 -13.66
C PHE A 268 6.65 16.25 -14.59
N VAL A 269 7.90 15.88 -14.32
CA VAL A 269 9.06 16.28 -15.14
C VAL A 269 8.91 15.75 -16.56
N VAL A 270 8.60 14.47 -16.69
CA VAL A 270 8.48 13.78 -17.98
C VAL A 270 7.26 14.27 -18.77
N MET A 271 6.15 14.59 -18.09
CA MET A 271 4.97 15.22 -18.68
C MET A 271 5.25 16.64 -19.18
N ARG A 272 5.97 17.44 -18.38
CA ARG A 272 6.44 18.77 -18.80
C ARG A 272 7.31 18.67 -20.04
N ALA A 273 8.25 17.71 -20.07
CA ALA A 273 9.11 17.46 -21.23
C ALA A 273 8.29 17.06 -22.46
N TYR A 274 7.32 16.15 -22.32
CA TYR A 274 6.43 15.74 -23.40
C TYR A 274 5.62 16.90 -24.00
N VAL A 275 5.02 17.75 -23.15
CA VAL A 275 4.22 18.91 -23.62
C VAL A 275 5.12 20.01 -24.21
N ALA A 276 6.31 20.23 -23.64
CA ALA A 276 7.25 21.25 -24.08
C ALA A 276 8.13 20.82 -25.27
N ALA A 277 8.12 19.55 -25.65
CA ALA A 277 8.97 19.00 -26.71
C ALA A 277 8.87 19.84 -28.01
N PRO A 278 9.98 20.02 -28.75
CA PRO A 278 9.93 20.72 -30.02
C PRO A 278 8.95 20.02 -30.98
N VAL A 279 8.28 20.81 -31.81
CA VAL A 279 7.40 20.28 -32.86
C VAL A 279 8.21 20.26 -34.15
N GLU A 280 8.49 19.06 -34.65
CA GLU A 280 9.04 18.87 -35.98
C GLU A 280 7.98 19.29 -37.00
N ALA A 281 8.17 20.48 -37.57
CA ALA A 281 7.29 21.02 -38.58
C ALA A 281 7.85 20.61 -39.96
N PRO A 282 7.02 20.09 -40.89
CA PRO A 282 7.40 19.92 -42.29
C PRO A 282 8.14 21.14 -42.86
N MET A 283 9.15 20.91 -43.69
CA MET A 283 10.00 21.98 -44.23
C MET A 283 9.22 23.01 -45.07
N GLU A 284 8.12 22.59 -45.70
CA GLU A 284 7.32 23.44 -46.58
C GLU A 284 5.93 23.69 -45.98
N PHE A 285 5.67 24.95 -45.63
CA PHE A 285 4.32 25.46 -45.38
C PHE A 285 4.06 26.61 -46.35
N PRO A 286 2.89 26.66 -47.01
CA PRO A 286 2.55 27.74 -47.94
C PRO A 286 2.62 29.13 -47.28
N THR A 287 2.28 29.22 -46.00
CA THR A 287 2.34 30.48 -45.24
C THR A 287 2.91 30.32 -43.82
N LYS A 288 3.48 31.42 -43.28
CA LYS A 288 3.88 31.49 -41.86
C LYS A 288 2.69 31.29 -40.90
N ALA A 289 1.47 31.62 -41.33
CA ALA A 289 0.25 31.47 -40.53
C ALA A 289 -0.15 29.99 -40.39
N GLU A 290 -0.09 29.21 -41.46
CA GLU A 290 -0.35 27.77 -41.42
C GLU A 290 0.67 27.02 -40.57
N ARG A 291 1.95 27.41 -40.65
CA ARG A 291 2.99 26.88 -39.76
C ARG A 291 2.64 27.11 -38.28
N ARG A 292 2.20 28.30 -37.91
CA ARG A 292 1.76 28.61 -36.53
C ARG A 292 0.53 27.80 -36.14
N LYS A 293 -0.44 27.65 -37.05
CA LYS A 293 -1.66 26.86 -36.82
C LYS A 293 -1.33 25.39 -36.56
N TYR A 294 -0.41 24.81 -37.34
CA TYR A 294 0.06 23.43 -37.17
C TYR A 294 0.79 23.22 -35.84
N ILE A 295 1.74 24.10 -35.50
CA ILE A 295 2.44 24.00 -34.20
C ILE A 295 1.44 24.10 -33.04
N LYS A 296 0.45 25.00 -33.14
CA LYS A 296 -0.59 25.12 -32.13
C LYS A 296 -1.48 23.88 -32.05
N SER A 297 -1.85 23.26 -33.18
CA SER A 297 -2.67 22.04 -33.17
C SER A 297 -1.94 20.86 -32.54
N VAL A 298 -0.65 20.67 -32.84
CA VAL A 298 0.17 19.61 -32.23
C VAL A 298 0.33 19.83 -30.73
N LYS A 299 0.62 21.07 -30.30
CA LYS A 299 0.69 21.40 -28.86
C LYS A 299 -0.63 21.17 -28.14
N ASN A 300 -1.75 21.54 -28.76
CA ASN A 300 -3.08 21.31 -28.20
C ASN A 300 -3.40 19.81 -28.10
N GLU A 301 -3.01 19.01 -29.10
CA GLU A 301 -3.17 17.55 -29.06
C GLU A 301 -2.33 16.94 -27.92
N ARG A 302 -1.06 17.34 -27.77
CA ARG A 302 -0.22 16.89 -26.65
C ARG A 302 -0.80 17.27 -25.29
N LEU A 303 -1.37 18.47 -25.17
CA LEU A 303 -2.05 18.91 -23.94
C LEU A 303 -3.29 18.05 -23.66
N LEU A 304 -4.12 17.77 -24.65
CA LEU A 304 -5.28 16.87 -24.49
C LEU A 304 -4.85 15.46 -24.08
N LYS A 305 -3.79 14.95 -24.69
CA LYS A 305 -3.17 13.65 -24.34
C LYS A 305 -2.45 13.67 -22.99
N SER A 306 -2.32 14.83 -22.34
CA SER A 306 -1.78 14.94 -20.98
C SER A 306 -2.82 14.77 -19.89
N ILE A 307 -4.10 14.90 -20.24
CA ILE A 307 -5.24 14.83 -19.30
C ILE A 307 -5.24 13.52 -18.49
N PRO A 308 -5.04 12.31 -19.08
CA PRO A 308 -5.01 11.08 -18.29
C PRO A 308 -3.95 11.08 -17.19
N ALA A 309 -2.78 11.67 -17.44
CA ALA A 309 -1.72 11.79 -16.44
C ALA A 309 -2.05 12.81 -15.36
N VAL A 310 -2.72 13.91 -15.69
CA VAL A 310 -3.21 14.86 -14.68
C VAL A 310 -4.29 14.21 -13.81
N VAL A 311 -5.23 13.46 -14.42
CA VAL A 311 -6.26 12.70 -13.71
C VAL A 311 -5.64 11.68 -12.77
N PHE A 312 -4.58 10.98 -13.21
CA PHE A 312 -3.78 10.08 -12.36
C PHE A 312 -3.27 10.80 -11.10
N LEU A 313 -2.63 11.96 -11.27
CA LEU A 313 -2.10 12.75 -10.15
C LEU A 313 -3.20 13.22 -9.19
N VAL A 314 -4.34 13.67 -9.73
CA VAL A 314 -5.49 14.13 -8.93
C VAL A 314 -6.07 12.98 -8.11
N ILE A 315 -6.23 11.80 -8.72
CA ILE A 315 -6.77 10.63 -8.01
C ILE A 315 -5.81 10.17 -6.90
N ILE A 316 -4.51 10.10 -7.19
CA ILE A 316 -3.51 9.77 -6.16
C ILE A 316 -3.53 10.78 -5.02
N LEU A 317 -3.61 12.08 -5.33
CA LEU A 317 -3.71 13.12 -4.31
C LEU A 317 -5.00 12.98 -3.48
N GLY A 318 -6.13 12.68 -4.11
CA GLY A 318 -7.40 12.45 -3.44
C GLY A 318 -7.35 11.24 -2.48
N VAL A 319 -6.80 10.11 -2.93
CA VAL A 319 -6.59 8.92 -2.08
C VAL A 319 -5.67 9.25 -0.91
N TRP A 320 -4.58 9.99 -1.16
CA TRP A 320 -3.64 10.39 -0.11
C TRP A 320 -4.28 11.31 0.94
N LEU A 321 -5.09 12.29 0.51
CA LEU A 321 -5.83 13.18 1.42
C LEU A 321 -6.86 12.41 2.26
N SER A 322 -7.47 11.36 1.70
CA SER A 322 -8.43 10.52 2.41
C SER A 322 -7.77 9.68 3.52
N GLN A 323 -6.54 9.19 3.29
CA GLN A 323 -5.87 8.28 4.24
C GLN A 323 -5.26 8.99 5.45
N LYS A 324 -4.89 10.28 5.34
CA LYS A 324 -4.44 11.07 6.51
C LYS A 324 -5.49 11.14 7.64
N GLY A 325 -6.77 10.88 7.34
CA GLY A 325 -7.83 10.77 8.35
C GLY A 325 -7.97 9.39 8.99
N GLU A 326 -7.44 8.32 8.38
CA GLU A 326 -7.64 6.93 8.81
C GLU A 326 -6.60 6.42 9.81
N ASP A 327 -5.32 6.75 9.67
CA ASP A 327 -4.26 6.13 10.51
C ASP A 327 -4.32 6.53 12.00
N LEU A 328 -4.86 7.70 12.32
CA LEU A 328 -5.12 8.12 13.71
C LEU A 328 -6.46 7.63 14.24
N SER A 329 -7.45 7.36 13.38
CA SER A 329 -8.78 6.92 13.80
C SER A 329 -8.90 5.41 13.97
N ARG A 330 -7.96 4.61 13.44
CA ARG A 330 -7.91 3.14 13.61
C ARG A 330 -7.10 2.67 14.81
N LEU A 331 -6.34 3.55 15.46
CA LEU A 331 -5.61 3.21 16.67
C LEU A 331 -6.55 3.28 17.88
N TYR A 332 -6.70 2.16 18.57
CA TYR A 332 -7.40 2.14 19.83
C TYR A 332 -6.52 2.69 20.94
N ASN A 333 -6.84 3.91 21.39
CA ASN A 333 -6.17 4.59 22.50
C ASN A 333 -7.21 4.98 23.55
N PRO A 334 -7.46 4.13 24.55
CA PRO A 334 -8.44 4.44 25.60
C PRO A 334 -7.95 5.60 26.46
N GLU A 335 -8.88 6.41 26.95
CA GLU A 335 -8.56 7.38 27.99
C GLU A 335 -8.13 6.65 29.28
N PRO A 336 -7.04 7.07 29.94
CA PRO A 336 -6.62 6.45 31.19
C PRO A 336 -7.68 6.61 32.29
N GLN A 337 -8.06 5.50 32.91
CA GLN A 337 -8.96 5.51 34.05
C GLN A 337 -8.19 5.91 35.32
N PRO A 338 -8.65 6.91 36.08
CA PRO A 338 -7.96 7.32 37.29
C PRO A 338 -8.09 6.25 38.38
N LEU A 339 -6.97 5.91 39.00
CA LEU A 339 -6.89 5.01 40.13
C LEU A 339 -6.27 5.73 41.33
N VAL A 340 -6.80 5.41 42.51
CA VAL A 340 -6.28 5.92 43.79
C VAL A 340 -5.54 4.79 44.47
N ALA A 341 -4.32 5.06 44.93
CA ALA A 341 -3.55 4.10 45.69
C ALA A 341 -4.10 3.99 47.12
N GLU A 342 -4.33 2.77 47.58
CA GLU A 342 -4.75 2.47 48.95
C GLU A 342 -3.58 1.82 49.69
N SER A 343 -3.15 2.40 50.82
CA SER A 343 -2.03 1.90 51.62
C SER A 343 -0.72 1.69 50.83
N GLY A 344 -0.46 2.51 49.81
CA GLY A 344 0.74 2.43 48.97
C GLY A 344 0.69 1.36 47.88
N GLU A 345 -0.46 0.74 47.67
CA GLU A 345 -0.70 -0.26 46.63
C GLU A 345 -1.83 0.17 45.70
N LEU A 346 -1.69 -0.24 44.45
CA LEU A 346 -2.62 -0.03 43.36
C LEU A 346 -3.28 -1.37 43.05
N ARG A 347 -4.61 -1.43 43.08
CA ARG A 347 -5.37 -2.65 42.80
C ARG A 347 -6.20 -2.46 41.54
N ILE A 348 -6.01 -3.35 40.58
CA ILE A 348 -6.74 -3.34 39.31
C ILE A 348 -7.51 -4.65 39.18
N PRO A 349 -8.86 -4.64 39.26
CA PRO A 349 -9.64 -5.85 39.06
C PRO A 349 -9.45 -6.38 37.63
N ILE A 350 -9.26 -7.69 37.50
CA ILE A 350 -9.05 -8.32 36.18
C ILE A 350 -10.35 -8.38 35.38
N SER A 351 -11.47 -8.62 36.05
CA SER A 351 -12.79 -8.66 35.43
C SER A 351 -13.73 -7.70 36.15
N THR A 352 -14.28 -6.75 35.40
CA THR A 352 -15.28 -5.78 35.86
C THR A 352 -16.51 -5.86 34.95
N PRO A 353 -17.68 -5.39 35.39
CA PRO A 353 -18.86 -5.27 34.51
C PRO A 353 -18.61 -4.41 33.26
N SER A 354 -17.63 -3.50 33.33
CA SER A 354 -17.21 -2.59 32.27
C SER A 354 -16.15 -3.16 31.32
N GLY A 355 -15.53 -4.30 31.63
CA GLY A 355 -14.48 -4.89 30.80
C GLY A 355 -13.62 -5.94 31.51
N ASP A 356 -12.96 -6.79 30.73
CA ASP A 356 -12.04 -7.84 31.18
C ASP A 356 -10.66 -7.57 30.61
N LEU A 357 -9.62 -7.51 31.46
CA LEU A 357 -8.24 -7.27 31.02
C LEU A 357 -7.69 -8.38 30.12
N ARG A 358 -8.39 -9.53 30.03
CA ARG A 358 -8.07 -10.67 29.16
C ARG A 358 -8.75 -10.63 27.80
N ASP A 359 -9.47 -9.56 27.48
CA ASP A 359 -10.15 -9.33 26.19
C ASP A 359 -9.17 -9.13 25.02
N GLY A 360 -7.89 -8.89 25.31
CA GLY A 360 -6.87 -8.62 24.28
C GLY A 360 -6.83 -7.16 23.84
N MET A 361 -7.55 -6.28 24.53
CA MET A 361 -7.51 -4.84 24.33
C MET A 361 -6.49 -4.19 25.26
N LEU A 362 -6.02 -3.01 24.87
CA LEU A 362 -5.17 -2.16 25.71
C LEU A 362 -6.03 -1.50 26.79
N HIS A 363 -5.62 -1.59 28.05
CA HIS A 363 -6.28 -0.90 29.16
C HIS A 363 -5.32 0.11 29.76
N LYS A 364 -5.77 1.34 30.02
CA LYS A 364 -4.94 2.41 30.58
C LYS A 364 -5.49 2.93 31.89
N TYR A 365 -4.59 3.27 32.78
CA TYR A 365 -4.86 3.81 34.10
C TYR A 365 -3.96 5.00 34.39
N SER A 366 -4.41 5.95 35.19
CA SER A 366 -3.59 7.05 35.69
C SER A 366 -3.52 7.02 37.21
N VAL A 367 -2.37 7.37 37.75
CA VAL A 367 -2.13 7.50 39.19
C VAL A 367 -1.25 8.71 39.45
N GLU A 368 -1.53 9.42 40.53
CA GLU A 368 -0.69 10.51 41.02
C GLU A 368 0.48 9.96 41.84
N VAL A 369 1.71 10.25 41.40
CA VAL A 369 2.94 9.82 42.07
C VAL A 369 3.88 11.02 42.16
N ASP A 370 4.16 11.47 43.39
CA ASP A 370 5.06 12.61 43.67
C ASP A 370 4.70 13.88 42.86
N GLY A 371 3.40 14.18 42.77
CA GLY A 371 2.88 15.36 42.06
C GLY A 371 2.80 15.24 40.54
N ASP A 372 3.17 14.09 39.96
CA ASP A 372 3.00 13.80 38.54
C ASP A 372 1.93 12.74 38.28
N THR A 373 1.14 12.97 37.23
CA THR A 373 0.21 11.97 36.70
C THR A 373 0.97 10.92 35.88
N VAL A 374 1.16 9.73 36.43
CA VAL A 374 1.79 8.59 35.77
C VAL A 374 0.74 7.70 35.13
N ARG A 375 0.97 7.31 33.88
CA ARG A 375 0.07 6.42 33.13
C ARG A 375 0.62 5.00 33.13
N ILE A 376 -0.23 4.06 33.51
CA ILE A 376 0.02 2.61 33.52
C ILE A 376 -0.86 1.99 32.44
N MET A 377 -0.39 0.93 31.82
CA MET A 377 -1.19 0.14 30.90
C MET A 377 -1.07 -1.35 31.15
N VAL A 378 -2.18 -2.05 30.86
CA VAL A 378 -2.29 -3.50 31.00
C VAL A 378 -2.80 -4.08 29.70
N MET A 379 -2.19 -5.18 29.25
CA MET A 379 -2.62 -5.89 28.05
C MET A 379 -2.31 -7.38 28.14
N LYS A 380 -3.20 -8.20 27.57
CA LYS A 380 -2.97 -9.64 27.40
C LYS A 380 -2.03 -9.94 26.25
N ARG A 381 -1.06 -10.83 26.49
CA ARG A 381 -0.14 -11.37 25.49
C ARG A 381 -0.72 -12.59 24.78
N PRO A 382 -0.18 -12.97 23.60
CA PRO A 382 -0.63 -14.15 22.87
C PRO A 382 -0.52 -15.47 23.65
N ASP A 383 0.40 -15.56 24.62
CA ASP A 383 0.57 -16.71 25.52
C ASP A 383 -0.50 -16.77 26.65
N GLY A 384 -1.41 -15.80 26.69
CA GLY A 384 -2.50 -15.72 27.67
C GLY A 384 -2.17 -14.95 28.95
N SER A 385 -0.92 -14.57 29.17
CA SER A 385 -0.49 -13.82 30.36
C SER A 385 -0.75 -12.32 30.22
N LEU A 386 -0.92 -11.62 31.35
CA LEU A 386 -1.07 -10.16 31.37
C LEU A 386 0.29 -9.48 31.55
N SER A 387 0.51 -8.39 30.81
CA SER A 387 1.67 -7.52 30.97
C SER A 387 1.23 -6.19 31.58
N VAL A 388 1.93 -5.76 32.63
CA VAL A 388 1.74 -4.46 33.30
C VAL A 388 2.94 -3.58 33.00
N MET A 389 2.70 -2.40 32.45
CA MET A 389 3.73 -1.53 31.89
C MET A 389 3.41 -0.06 32.17
N LEU A 390 4.41 0.82 32.13
CA LEU A 390 4.18 2.26 32.01
C LEU A 390 3.79 2.60 30.58
N ASP A 391 2.88 3.55 30.40
CA ASP A 391 2.56 4.18 29.10
C ASP A 391 3.67 5.16 28.70
N ALA A 392 4.91 4.67 28.68
CA ALA A 392 6.13 5.43 28.45
C ALA A 392 7.21 4.55 27.80
N CYS A 393 8.04 5.18 26.96
CA CYS A 393 9.13 4.55 26.23
C CYS A 393 10.47 4.89 26.89
N GLU A 394 11.44 3.96 26.86
CA GLU A 394 12.77 4.20 27.42
C GLU A 394 13.60 5.22 26.65
N ILE A 395 13.37 5.31 25.34
CA ILE A 395 14.19 6.13 24.42
C ILE A 395 13.44 7.35 23.87
N CYS A 396 12.11 7.26 23.74
CA CYS A 396 11.27 8.34 23.22
C CYS A 396 10.69 9.21 24.34
N PRO A 397 10.28 10.46 24.05
CA PRO A 397 9.41 11.22 24.94
C PRO A 397 8.17 10.41 25.35
N PRO A 398 7.66 10.57 26.58
CA PRO A 398 6.58 9.74 27.13
C PRO A 398 5.20 10.14 26.60
N GLU A 399 5.01 10.14 25.27
CA GLU A 399 3.70 10.40 24.65
C GLU A 399 2.72 9.23 24.85
N GLY A 400 3.26 8.02 24.97
CA GLY A 400 2.51 6.79 25.26
C GLY A 400 2.36 5.87 24.05
N TYR A 401 1.43 4.94 24.14
CA TYR A 401 1.19 3.88 23.16
C TYR A 401 -0.30 3.76 22.81
N ALA A 402 -0.61 3.26 21.63
CA ALA A 402 -1.95 2.88 21.24
C ALA A 402 -1.95 1.47 20.63
N GLN A 403 -3.10 0.81 20.59
CA GLN A 403 -3.22 -0.51 20.00
C GLN A 403 -3.63 -0.40 18.53
N GLY A 404 -2.86 -1.04 17.66
CA GLY A 404 -3.20 -1.29 16.26
C GLY A 404 -3.63 -2.74 16.03
N GLU A 405 -3.88 -3.12 14.77
CA GLU A 405 -4.16 -4.51 14.42
C GLU A 405 -2.91 -5.39 14.62
N GLY A 406 -2.93 -6.25 15.64
CA GLY A 406 -1.89 -7.25 15.89
C GLY A 406 -0.59 -6.72 16.51
N HIS A 407 -0.52 -5.44 16.85
CA HIS A 407 0.65 -4.83 17.49
C HIS A 407 0.27 -3.59 18.31
N LEU A 408 1.15 -3.19 19.22
CA LEU A 408 1.07 -1.91 19.93
C LEU A 408 1.91 -0.88 19.15
N VAL A 409 1.56 0.40 19.18
CA VAL A 409 2.25 1.46 18.43
C VAL A 409 2.69 2.55 19.39
N CYS A 410 3.97 2.90 19.39
CA CYS A 410 4.45 4.09 20.11
C CYS A 410 3.89 5.36 19.47
N LEU A 411 3.22 6.21 20.24
CA LEU A 411 2.58 7.43 19.73
C LEU A 411 3.60 8.46 19.22
N TYR A 412 4.83 8.44 19.72
CA TYR A 412 5.89 9.36 19.31
C TYR A 412 6.61 8.92 18.02
N CYS A 413 7.22 7.73 18.02
CA CYS A 413 8.06 7.25 16.91
C CYS A 413 7.34 6.33 15.93
N ARG A 414 6.08 5.94 16.21
CA ARG A 414 5.25 5.01 15.42
C ARG A 414 5.83 3.61 15.23
N THR A 415 6.87 3.24 15.99
CA THR A 415 7.41 1.88 15.93
C THR A 415 6.32 0.87 16.36
N PRO A 416 6.02 -0.14 15.52
CA PRO A 416 5.14 -1.23 15.90
C PRO A 416 5.87 -2.17 16.86
N ILE A 417 5.19 -2.53 17.94
CA ILE A 417 5.67 -3.37 19.02
C ILE A 417 4.85 -4.65 19.02
N ALA A 418 5.54 -5.77 18.79
CA ALA A 418 4.88 -7.07 18.74
C ALA A 418 4.39 -7.49 20.13
N PHE A 419 3.15 -8.01 20.21
CA PHE A 419 2.49 -8.32 21.48
C PHE A 419 3.23 -9.37 22.33
N ASP A 420 4.00 -10.26 21.70
CA ASP A 420 4.84 -11.28 22.35
C ASP A 420 6.07 -10.70 23.07
N THR A 421 6.44 -9.46 22.74
CA THR A 421 7.55 -8.75 23.39
C THR A 421 7.11 -7.89 24.58
N LEU A 422 5.80 -7.73 24.80
CA LEU A 422 5.28 -6.97 25.93
C LEU A 422 5.75 -7.59 27.26
N GLY A 423 6.08 -6.71 28.21
CA GLY A 423 6.72 -7.09 29.48
C GLY A 423 8.23 -7.31 29.39
N LYS A 424 8.85 -7.25 28.20
CA LYS A 424 10.31 -7.22 28.04
C LYS A 424 10.80 -5.80 27.87
N ARG A 425 11.89 -5.48 28.55
CA ARG A 425 12.55 -4.16 28.53
C ARG A 425 13.44 -4.00 27.29
N GLY A 426 13.66 -2.77 26.83
CA GLY A 426 14.59 -2.42 25.75
C GLY A 426 13.95 -1.87 24.47
N GLY A 427 14.69 -1.00 23.77
CA GLY A 427 14.25 -0.38 22.51
C GLY A 427 13.00 0.49 22.67
N CYS A 428 12.07 0.39 21.70
CA CYS A 428 10.78 1.08 21.76
C CYS A 428 9.71 0.34 22.59
N ASN A 429 10.05 -0.77 23.26
CA ASN A 429 9.06 -1.48 24.09
C ASN A 429 8.62 -0.63 25.28
N PRO A 430 7.35 -0.77 25.70
CA PRO A 430 6.92 -0.18 26.95
C PRO A 430 7.69 -0.68 28.16
N ILE A 431 7.83 0.18 29.16
CA ILE A 431 8.60 -0.14 30.37
C ILE A 431 7.80 -1.07 31.26
N PRO A 432 8.27 -2.30 31.56
CA PRO A 432 7.57 -3.21 32.44
C PRO A 432 7.59 -2.71 33.89
N VAL A 433 6.46 -2.90 34.58
CA VAL A 433 6.30 -2.60 36.02
C VAL A 433 6.10 -3.91 36.76
N SER A 434 6.75 -4.07 37.91
CA SER A 434 6.56 -5.26 38.74
C SER A 434 5.14 -5.27 39.31
N ALA A 435 4.45 -6.39 39.17
CA ALA A 435 3.08 -6.56 39.62
C ALA A 435 2.83 -7.98 40.07
N LEU A 436 1.97 -8.15 41.07
CA LEU A 436 1.43 -9.45 41.48
C LEU A 436 0.10 -9.66 40.75
N ILE A 437 0.07 -10.63 39.83
CA ILE A 437 -1.12 -10.96 39.05
C ILE A 437 -1.83 -12.13 39.74
N GLY A 438 -2.92 -11.85 40.44
CA GLY A 438 -3.79 -12.86 41.06
C GLY A 438 -4.86 -13.38 40.10
N GLU A 439 -5.81 -14.16 40.62
CA GLU A 439 -6.93 -14.68 39.82
C GLU A 439 -7.98 -13.59 39.53
N SER A 440 -8.23 -12.70 40.51
CA SER A 440 -9.27 -11.66 40.46
C SER A 440 -8.74 -10.24 40.27
N GLU A 441 -7.53 -9.94 40.73
CA GLU A 441 -6.95 -8.59 40.70
C GLU A 441 -5.44 -8.60 40.45
N ILE A 442 -4.93 -7.47 39.96
CA ILE A 442 -3.51 -7.16 39.82
C ILE A 442 -3.15 -6.15 40.91
N THR A 443 -2.11 -6.45 41.69
CA THR A 443 -1.58 -5.55 42.72
C THR A 443 -0.23 -4.99 42.29
N ILE A 444 -0.08 -3.67 42.33
CA ILE A 444 1.13 -2.95 41.95
C ILE A 444 1.55 -2.05 43.12
N LYS A 445 2.82 -2.06 43.51
CA LYS A 445 3.30 -1.14 44.55
C LYS A 445 3.58 0.23 43.93
N VAL A 446 3.13 1.30 44.58
CA VAL A 446 3.39 2.68 44.12
C VAL A 446 4.89 2.96 44.01
N SER A 447 5.69 2.41 44.92
CA SER A 447 7.15 2.52 44.89
C SER A 447 7.79 1.94 43.62
N ASP A 448 7.22 0.88 43.04
CA ASP A 448 7.74 0.27 41.82
C ASP A 448 7.43 1.12 40.59
N ILE A 449 6.25 1.76 40.57
CA ILE A 449 5.87 2.74 39.55
C ILE A 449 6.78 3.96 39.63
N GLU A 450 6.95 4.53 40.83
CA GLU A 450 7.80 5.69 41.07
C GLU A 450 9.25 5.46 40.61
N LYS A 451 9.81 4.30 40.99
CA LYS A 451 11.17 3.91 40.61
C LYS A 451 11.37 3.89 39.09
N GLU A 452 10.41 3.35 38.34
CA GLU A 452 10.51 3.33 36.88
C GLU A 452 10.22 4.70 36.27
N TRP A 453 9.29 5.48 36.85
CA TRP A 453 8.96 6.82 36.39
C TRP A 453 10.11 7.82 36.56
N ILE A 454 10.85 7.76 37.67
CA ILE A 454 12.04 8.59 37.88
C ILE A 454 13.08 8.34 36.77
N LYS A 455 13.28 7.09 36.34
CA LYS A 455 14.20 6.77 35.23
C LYS A 455 13.75 7.38 33.90
N VAL A 456 12.44 7.45 33.65
CA VAL A 456 11.88 8.12 32.46
C VAL A 456 12.16 9.62 32.52
N LYS A 457 11.85 10.29 33.65
CA LYS A 457 12.07 11.74 33.81
C LYS A 457 13.54 12.14 33.67
N THR A 458 14.42 11.38 34.31
CA THR A 458 15.86 11.69 34.38
C THR A 458 16.62 11.23 33.15
N GLY A 459 15.98 10.48 32.24
CA GLY A 459 16.63 9.83 31.11
C GLY A 459 17.51 8.64 31.49
N GLY A 460 17.54 8.23 32.77
CA GLY A 460 18.29 7.07 33.26
C GLY A 460 17.83 5.73 32.68
N SER A 461 16.63 5.67 32.07
CA SER A 461 16.22 4.52 31.25
C SER A 461 17.16 4.26 30.06
N LYS A 462 17.88 5.29 29.60
CA LYS A 462 18.86 5.20 28.50
C LYS A 462 20.19 4.60 28.93
N ASP A 463 20.49 4.53 30.23
CA ASP A 463 21.74 3.98 30.75
C ASP A 463 21.73 2.44 30.85
N VAL A 464 20.55 1.81 30.88
CA VAL A 464 20.41 0.33 30.88
C VAL A 464 20.72 -0.28 29.50
N LEU A 465 20.74 0.54 28.46
CA LEU A 465 21.12 0.17 27.09
C LEU A 465 22.62 0.41 26.81
N ARG A 466 23.41 0.81 27.81
CA ARG A 466 24.88 0.98 27.70
C ARG A 466 25.64 -0.31 27.96
#